data_AF-A0A7S0E131-F1
#
_entry.id   AF-A0A7S0E131-F1
#
_cell.length_a   1.000
_cell.length_b   1.000
_cell.length_c   1.000
_cell.angle_alpha   90.00
_cell.angle_beta   90.00
_cell.angle_gamma   90.00
#
_symmetry.space_group_name_H-M   'P 1'
#
loop_
_entity.id
_entity.type
_entity.pdbx_description
1 polymer ?
#
loop_
_entity_poly.entity_id
_entity_poly.type
_entity_poly.pdbx_seq_one_letter_code
_entity_poly.pdbx_strand_id
1 'polypeptide(L)'
;MSPRPVVQPSGGGDEAAAASGVIALPMVDRHLSFALELSHDPKVPLYVRGGCVFLQSVLLFSVGNERRIRVLTRPLQVVEHLPRLAQSIHLPTCLSLQTKQAAAALAKQPAKAVADKLQADAVAALSAQRELLPPPFQKVADAMFLTQTLALLPLFTLALARLPSLNPLPPQSLSLSPDAAAAQLLALRLLPPHLASRILLPRVHALHLRTE
;
A
#
# COMPACT_ATOMS: atom_id res chain seq x y z
N MET A 1 -11.43 15.54 -5.84
CA MET A 1 -10.47 14.44 -5.66
C MET A 1 -9.87 14.14 -7.03
N SER A 2 -8.54 14.22 -7.18
CA SER A 2 -7.87 13.78 -8.40
C SER A 2 -7.23 12.41 -8.13
N PRO A 3 -7.68 11.33 -8.80
CA PRO A 3 -7.05 10.03 -8.63
C PRO A 3 -5.71 10.04 -9.35
N ARG A 4 -4.62 9.73 -8.64
CA ARG A 4 -3.32 9.48 -9.27
C ARG A 4 -3.04 7.98 -9.23
N PRO A 5 -2.82 7.35 -10.40
CA PRO A 5 -2.38 5.97 -10.40
C PRO A 5 -0.96 5.91 -9.83
N VAL A 6 -0.79 5.06 -8.82
CA VAL A 6 0.51 4.89 -8.17
C VAL A 6 1.44 4.05 -9.04
N VAL A 7 0.86 3.11 -9.80
CA VAL A 7 1.59 2.12 -10.59
C VAL A 7 0.75 1.60 -11.75
N GLN A 8 1.23 1.76 -12.99
CA GLN A 8 0.71 1.06 -14.18
C GLN A 8 1.41 -0.29 -14.34
N PRO A 9 0.73 -1.41 -14.64
CA PRO A 9 1.39 -2.63 -15.09
C PRO A 9 1.84 -2.42 -16.54
N SER A 10 3.16 -2.37 -16.75
CA SER A 10 3.86 -2.49 -18.04
C SER A 10 3.14 -1.94 -19.29
N GLY A 11 3.50 -0.72 -19.66
CA GLY A 11 3.19 -0.16 -20.98
C GLY A 11 3.48 1.33 -20.98
N GLY A 12 4.52 1.74 -21.71
CA GLY A 12 4.76 3.14 -22.00
C GLY A 12 3.54 3.70 -22.74
N GLY A 13 2.76 4.50 -22.04
CA GLY A 13 1.56 5.13 -22.56
C GLY A 13 1.39 6.47 -21.85
N ASP A 14 1.60 7.53 -22.64
CA ASP A 14 1.46 8.96 -22.37
C ASP A 14 1.07 9.36 -20.93
N GLU A 15 1.96 10.13 -20.29
CA GLU A 15 1.69 10.82 -19.02
C GLU A 15 0.38 11.65 -19.06
N ALA A 16 -0.12 12.00 -20.25
CA ALA A 16 -1.41 12.65 -20.48
C ALA A 16 -2.63 11.78 -20.13
N ALA A 17 -2.57 10.46 -20.28
CA ALA A 17 -3.66 9.55 -19.89
C ALA A 17 -3.70 9.31 -18.37
N ALA A 18 -2.56 9.39 -17.69
CA ALA A 18 -2.50 9.33 -16.23
C ALA A 18 -3.19 10.53 -15.56
N ALA A 19 -3.26 11.68 -16.25
CA ALA A 19 -3.99 12.87 -15.81
C ALA A 19 -5.52 12.76 -15.95
N SER A 20 -6.03 11.85 -16.80
CA SER A 20 -7.47 11.67 -17.04
C SER A 20 -8.14 10.59 -16.19
N GLY A 21 -7.37 9.91 -15.31
CA GLY A 21 -7.89 8.84 -14.46
C GLY A 21 -8.19 7.53 -15.20
N VAL A 22 -7.78 7.41 -16.47
CA VAL A 22 -7.98 6.21 -17.30
C VAL A 22 -6.70 5.38 -17.30
N ILE A 23 -6.83 4.08 -17.03
CA ILE A 23 -5.72 3.13 -17.04
C ILE A 23 -5.97 2.09 -18.14
N ALA A 24 -5.09 2.05 -19.13
CA ALA A 24 -5.12 1.02 -20.17
C ALA A 24 -4.46 -0.26 -19.66
N LEU A 25 -5.17 -1.37 -19.76
CA LEU A 25 -4.72 -2.68 -19.31
C LEU A 25 -4.83 -3.67 -20.47
N PRO A 26 -3.71 -4.16 -21.01
CA PRO A 26 -3.76 -5.08 -22.15
C PRO A 26 -4.39 -6.42 -21.76
N MET A 27 -4.16 -6.87 -20.52
CA MET A 27 -4.74 -8.06 -19.95
C MET A 27 -5.05 -7.81 -18.47
N VAL A 28 -6.16 -8.37 -17.99
CA VAL A 28 -6.55 -8.32 -16.58
C VAL A 28 -6.78 -9.73 -16.08
N ASP A 29 -6.05 -10.10 -15.03
CA ASP A 29 -6.20 -11.39 -14.35
C ASP A 29 -6.85 -11.22 -12.97
N ARG A 30 -7.44 -12.29 -12.44
CA ARG A 30 -8.11 -12.33 -11.14
C ARG A 30 -7.21 -11.97 -9.95
N HIS A 31 -5.90 -12.16 -10.11
CA HIS A 31 -4.90 -11.92 -9.05
C HIS A 31 -4.28 -10.53 -9.12
N LEU A 32 -4.56 -9.79 -10.19
CA LEU A 32 -3.95 -8.51 -10.43
C LEU A 32 -4.62 -7.43 -9.58
N SER A 33 -3.81 -6.67 -8.84
CA SER A 33 -4.28 -5.60 -7.96
C SER A 33 -3.69 -4.25 -8.36
N PHE A 34 -4.47 -3.19 -8.16
CA PHE A 34 -4.07 -1.80 -8.39
C PHE A 34 -4.17 -1.00 -7.10
N ALA A 35 -3.35 0.04 -7.01
CA ALA A 35 -3.46 1.04 -5.97
C ALA A 35 -3.61 2.42 -6.61
N LEU A 36 -4.54 3.19 -6.06
CA LEU A 36 -4.84 4.56 -6.46
C LEU A 36 -4.60 5.44 -5.25
N GLU A 37 -3.83 6.50 -5.43
CA GLU A 37 -3.65 7.53 -4.43
C GLU A 37 -4.69 8.62 -4.68
N LEU A 38 -5.42 8.96 -3.63
CA LEU A 38 -6.47 9.96 -3.68
C LEU A 38 -6.00 11.18 -2.91
N SER A 39 -5.91 12.31 -3.59
CA SER A 39 -5.68 13.60 -2.96
C SER A 39 -7.00 14.36 -2.82
N HIS A 40 -7.16 15.01 -1.67
CA HIS A 40 -8.22 15.98 -1.46
C HIS A 40 -7.75 17.34 -1.98
N ASP A 41 -8.60 17.99 -2.79
CA ASP A 41 -8.37 19.37 -3.19
C ASP A 41 -9.09 20.27 -2.18
N PRO A 42 -8.36 21.10 -1.40
CA PRO A 42 -8.96 21.94 -0.36
C PRO A 42 -9.98 22.94 -0.92
N LYS A 43 -9.93 23.23 -2.23
CA LYS A 43 -10.87 24.12 -2.90
C LYS A 43 -12.22 23.48 -3.19
N VAL A 44 -12.29 22.15 -3.20
CA VAL A 44 -13.53 21.41 -3.44
C VAL A 44 -14.18 21.16 -2.07
N PRO A 45 -15.23 21.92 -1.70
CA PRO A 45 -15.96 21.64 -0.49
C PRO A 45 -16.50 20.22 -0.59
N LEU A 46 -16.12 19.38 0.38
CA LEU A 46 -16.75 18.08 0.55
C LEU A 46 -18.19 18.37 1.03
N TYR A 47 -19.12 18.56 0.09
CA TYR A 47 -20.54 18.65 0.39
C TYR A 47 -21.01 17.27 0.79
N VAL A 48 -20.85 16.96 2.08
CA VAL A 48 -21.18 15.67 2.64
C VAL A 48 -22.68 15.63 2.97
N ARG A 49 -23.55 15.64 1.96
CA ARG A 49 -24.95 15.24 2.19
C ARG A 49 -24.95 13.77 2.64
N GLY A 50 -25.04 13.54 3.95
CA GLY A 50 -25.08 12.20 4.56
C GLY A 50 -23.75 11.60 4.99
N GLY A 51 -22.68 12.38 5.17
CA GLY A 51 -21.43 11.87 5.78
C GLY A 51 -20.54 10.97 4.90
N CYS A 52 -20.83 10.77 3.61
CA CYS A 52 -20.09 9.86 2.73
C CYS A 52 -19.61 10.49 1.41
N VAL A 53 -18.51 9.97 0.87
CA VAL A 53 -18.02 10.15 -0.50
C VAL A 53 -18.09 8.82 -1.23
N PHE A 54 -18.45 8.82 -2.51
CA PHE A 54 -18.51 7.60 -3.31
C PHE A 54 -17.32 7.51 -4.26
N LEU A 55 -16.64 6.37 -4.26
CA LEU A 55 -15.67 6.01 -5.27
C LEU A 55 -16.29 5.02 -6.23
N GLN A 56 -16.28 5.37 -7.52
CA GLN A 56 -16.71 4.47 -8.57
C GLN A 56 -15.52 4.09 -9.45
N SER A 57 -15.29 2.79 -9.63
CA SER A 57 -14.35 2.27 -10.60
C SER A 57 -15.10 1.48 -11.68
N VAL A 58 -14.73 1.75 -12.93
CA VAL A 58 -15.34 1.14 -14.11
C VAL A 58 -14.25 0.43 -14.89
N LEU A 59 -14.44 -0.87 -15.12
CA LEU A 59 -13.57 -1.69 -15.95
C LEU A 59 -14.34 -2.14 -17.19
N LEU A 60 -13.89 -1.67 -18.34
CA LEU A 60 -14.35 -2.12 -19.65
C LEU A 60 -13.37 -3.17 -20.17
N PHE A 61 -13.82 -4.40 -20.42
CA PHE A 61 -12.96 -5.51 -20.83
C PHE A 61 -13.65 -6.42 -21.85
N SER A 62 -12.86 -7.19 -22.59
CA SER A 62 -13.37 -8.19 -23.53
C SER A 62 -13.13 -9.60 -23.00
N VAL A 63 -14.09 -10.50 -23.21
CA VAL A 63 -13.96 -11.93 -22.93
C VAL A 63 -14.41 -12.68 -24.19
N GLY A 64 -13.46 -13.29 -24.90
CA GLY A 64 -13.73 -13.83 -26.24
C GLY A 64 -14.22 -12.71 -27.18
N ASN A 65 -15.41 -12.91 -27.77
CA ASN A 65 -16.04 -11.94 -28.67
C ASN A 65 -16.99 -10.95 -27.97
N GLU A 66 -17.16 -11.03 -26.65
CA GLU A 66 -18.07 -10.17 -25.90
C GLU A 66 -17.35 -9.01 -25.23
N ARG A 67 -17.94 -7.82 -25.32
CA ARG A 67 -17.51 -6.64 -24.55
C ARG A 67 -18.35 -6.54 -23.27
N ARG A 68 -17.70 -6.50 -22.12
CA ARG A 68 -18.35 -6.47 -20.80
C ARG A 68 -17.87 -5.26 -20.00
N ILE A 69 -18.76 -4.76 -19.13
CA ILE A 69 -18.46 -3.66 -18.20
C ILE A 69 -18.65 -4.18 -16.78
N ARG A 70 -17.65 -3.96 -15.93
CA ARG A 70 -17.74 -4.19 -14.49
C ARG A 70 -17.65 -2.85 -13.76
N VAL A 71 -18.66 -2.56 -12.96
CA VAL A 71 -18.72 -1.33 -12.16
C VAL A 71 -18.63 -1.70 -10.68
N LEU A 72 -17.78 -1.02 -9.94
CA LEU A 72 -17.68 -1.13 -8.49
C LEU A 72 -17.90 0.26 -7.89
N THR A 73 -18.88 0.36 -6.99
CA THR A 73 -19.17 1.61 -6.28
C THR A 73 -18.96 1.36 -4.79
N ARG A 74 -18.10 2.16 -4.16
CA ARG A 74 -17.76 2.03 -2.74
C ARG A 74 -18.02 3.35 -2.01
N PRO A 75 -18.91 3.37 -1.01
CA PRO A 75 -19.03 4.50 -0.11
C PRO A 75 -17.85 4.53 0.86
N LEU A 76 -17.31 5.73 1.10
CA LEU A 76 -16.32 6.03 2.12
C LEU A 76 -16.91 7.06 3.08
N GLN A 77 -16.86 6.77 4.37
CA GLN A 77 -17.33 7.70 5.38
C GLN A 77 -16.30 8.83 5.56
N VAL A 78 -16.77 10.06 5.55
CA VAL A 78 -15.98 11.25 5.88
C VAL A 78 -16.04 11.45 7.38
N VAL A 79 -14.89 11.66 7.99
CA VAL A 79 -14.74 11.76 9.44
C VAL A 79 -13.97 13.03 9.75
N GLU A 80 -14.52 13.88 10.61
CA GLU A 80 -13.89 15.12 11.09
C GLU A 80 -13.00 14.87 12.33
N HIS A 81 -13.25 13.77 13.06
CA HIS A 81 -12.51 13.40 14.26
C HIS A 81 -11.35 12.44 13.96
N LEU A 82 -10.13 12.91 14.16
CA LEU A 82 -8.88 12.19 13.92
C LEU A 82 -8.81 10.80 14.63
N PRO A 83 -9.25 10.61 15.89
CA PRO A 83 -9.24 9.29 16.54
C PRO A 83 -10.10 8.23 15.83
N ARG A 84 -11.23 8.63 15.23
CA ARG A 84 -12.07 7.72 14.43
C ARG A 84 -11.39 7.35 13.10
N LEU A 85 -10.60 8.27 12.52
CA LEU A 85 -9.78 7.96 11.36
C LEU A 85 -8.75 6.86 11.69
N ALA A 86 -8.07 6.96 12.84
CA ALA A 86 -7.08 5.97 13.28
C ALA A 86 -7.66 4.55 13.39
N GLN A 87 -8.91 4.41 13.84
CA GLN A 87 -9.62 3.14 13.95
C GLN A 87 -10.01 2.56 12.58
N SER A 88 -10.15 3.40 11.56
CA SER A 88 -10.51 2.98 10.20
C SER A 88 -9.33 2.52 9.35
N ILE A 89 -8.10 2.66 9.84
CA ILE A 89 -6.88 2.32 9.09
C ILE A 89 -6.81 0.81 8.86
N HIS A 90 -6.76 0.43 7.59
CA HIS A 90 -6.54 -0.96 7.18
C HIS A 90 -5.07 -1.17 6.74
N LEU A 91 -4.25 -1.62 7.69
CA LEU A 91 -2.81 -1.74 7.52
C LEU A 91 -2.35 -2.56 6.28
N PRO A 92 -2.94 -3.73 5.94
CA PRO A 92 -2.53 -4.46 4.74
C PRO A 92 -2.68 -3.66 3.44
N THR A 93 -3.65 -2.74 3.37
CA THR A 93 -3.84 -1.86 2.21
C THR A 93 -2.77 -0.77 2.16
N CYS A 94 -2.46 -0.15 3.30
CA CYS A 94 -1.37 0.82 3.41
C CYS A 94 -0.03 0.22 2.97
N LEU A 95 0.25 -1.02 3.39
CA LEU A 95 1.48 -1.72 3.02
C LEU A 95 1.55 -2.07 1.53
N SER A 96 0.44 -2.53 0.97
CA SER A 96 0.36 -2.80 -0.47
C SER A 96 0.59 -1.53 -1.29
N LEU A 97 0.04 -0.40 -0.85
CA LEU A 97 0.30 0.92 -1.44
C LEU A 97 1.78 1.29 -1.34
N GLN A 98 2.38 1.21 -0.16
CA GLN A 98 3.80 1.52 0.08
C GLN A 98 4.73 0.62 -0.73
N THR A 99 4.41 -0.67 -0.87
CA THR A 99 5.19 -1.62 -1.66
C THR A 99 5.16 -1.25 -3.15
N LYS A 100 3.99 -0.89 -3.66
CA LYS A 100 3.81 -0.43 -5.04
C LYS A 100 4.54 0.90 -5.29
N GLN A 101 4.47 1.85 -4.34
CA GLN A 101 5.23 3.11 -4.38
C GLN A 101 6.75 2.87 -4.36
N ALA A 102 7.23 2.00 -3.47
CA ALA A 102 8.64 1.64 -3.36
C ALA A 102 9.13 0.96 -4.65
N ALA A 103 8.35 0.04 -5.21
CA ALA A 103 8.65 -0.61 -6.48
C ALA A 103 8.76 0.39 -7.64
N ALA A 104 7.88 1.41 -7.68
CA ALA A 104 7.96 2.48 -8.67
C ALA A 104 9.13 3.44 -8.43
N ALA A 105 9.44 3.73 -7.17
CA ALA A 105 10.56 4.59 -6.79
C ALA A 105 11.92 3.93 -7.07
N LEU A 106 12.02 2.61 -6.91
CA LEU A 106 13.25 1.86 -7.19
C LEU A 106 13.67 1.93 -8.67
N ALA A 107 12.71 2.16 -9.58
CA ALA A 107 13.02 2.40 -11.00
C ALA A 107 13.70 3.77 -11.24
N LYS A 108 13.62 4.70 -10.28
CA LYS A 108 14.08 6.10 -10.42
C LYS A 108 15.17 6.48 -9.41
N GLN A 109 15.28 5.77 -8.30
CA GLN A 109 16.11 6.12 -7.15
C GLN A 109 16.90 4.91 -6.67
N PRO A 110 18.07 5.12 -6.03
CA PRO A 110 18.86 4.03 -5.49
C PRO A 110 18.11 3.33 -4.34
N ALA A 111 18.29 2.01 -4.23
CA ALA A 111 17.62 1.15 -3.25
C ALA A 111 17.68 1.66 -1.81
N LYS A 112 18.86 2.15 -1.40
CA LYS A 112 19.09 2.71 -0.06
C LYS A 112 18.22 3.94 0.21
N ALA A 113 18.11 4.87 -0.74
CA ALA A 113 17.27 6.06 -0.57
C ALA A 113 15.78 5.69 -0.47
N VAL A 114 15.33 4.68 -1.20
CA VAL A 114 13.95 4.17 -1.10
C VAL A 114 13.71 3.52 0.26
N ALA A 115 14.65 2.75 0.79
CA ALA A 115 14.56 2.14 2.11
C ALA A 115 14.54 3.19 3.24
N ASP A 116 15.42 4.19 3.18
CA ASP A 116 15.48 5.28 4.14
C ASP A 116 14.17 6.10 4.13
N LYS A 117 13.62 6.34 2.94
CA LYS A 117 12.31 7.01 2.79
C LYS A 117 11.17 6.20 3.41
N LEU A 118 11.11 4.89 3.17
CA LEU A 118 10.08 4.02 3.78
C LEU A 118 10.14 4.04 5.31
N GLN A 119 11.35 4.07 5.88
CA GLN A 119 11.53 4.19 7.32
C GLN A 119 11.10 5.56 7.84
N ALA A 120 11.48 6.64 7.15
CA ALA A 120 11.08 7.99 7.50
C ALA A 120 9.54 8.16 7.46
N ASP A 121 8.88 7.63 6.43
CA ASP A 121 7.41 7.67 6.29
C ASP A 121 6.72 6.89 7.44
N ALA A 122 7.29 5.75 7.86
CA ALA A 122 6.77 4.99 8.99
C ALA A 122 6.95 5.72 10.32
N VAL A 123 8.11 6.35 10.55
CA VAL A 123 8.36 7.17 11.74
C VAL A 123 7.40 8.36 11.79
N ALA A 124 7.20 9.03 10.65
CA ALA A 124 6.25 10.15 10.54
C ALA A 124 4.81 9.73 10.84
N ALA A 125 4.38 8.56 10.36
CA ALA A 125 3.06 8.01 10.66
C ALA A 125 2.89 7.70 12.16
N LEU A 126 3.92 7.13 12.80
CA LEU A 126 3.90 6.83 14.23
C LEU A 126 3.95 8.10 15.09
N SER A 127 4.71 9.12 14.69
CA SER A 127 4.73 10.40 15.39
C SER A 127 3.40 11.14 15.28
N ALA A 128 2.77 11.13 14.10
CA ALA A 128 1.44 11.70 13.90
C ALA A 128 0.37 10.96 14.73
N GLN A 129 0.54 9.65 14.95
CA GLN A 129 -0.34 8.87 15.82
C GLN A 129 -0.26 9.30 17.29
N ARG A 130 0.76 10.02 17.73
CA ARG A 130 0.84 10.49 19.11
C ARG A 130 -0.28 11.48 19.45
N GLU A 131 -0.68 12.30 18.50
CA GLU A 131 -1.80 13.25 18.63
C GLU A 131 -3.16 12.57 18.70
N LEU A 132 -3.24 11.32 18.20
CA LEU A 132 -4.46 10.51 18.16
C LEU A 132 -4.78 9.82 19.50
N LEU A 133 -3.81 9.74 20.41
CA LEU A 133 -3.96 9.07 21.69
C LEU A 133 -4.67 9.98 22.70
N PRO A 134 -5.47 9.45 23.63
CA PRO A 134 -6.04 10.25 24.70
C PRO A 134 -4.96 10.73 25.70
N PRO A 135 -5.08 11.94 26.28
CA PRO A 135 -4.25 12.34 27.43
C PRO A 135 -4.59 11.39 28.60
N PRO A 136 -3.63 10.66 29.21
CA PRO A 136 -2.25 11.03 29.53
C PRO A 136 -1.14 10.50 28.60
N PHE A 137 -1.45 9.61 27.66
CA PHE A 137 -0.46 8.91 26.84
C PHE A 137 0.32 9.84 25.89
N GLN A 138 -0.26 10.99 25.54
CA GLN A 138 0.39 12.02 24.73
C GLN A 138 1.65 12.59 25.40
N LYS A 139 1.71 12.61 26.74
CA LYS A 139 2.74 13.33 27.51
C LYS A 139 3.89 12.44 28.01
N VAL A 140 3.79 11.12 27.85
CA VAL A 140 4.82 10.18 28.30
C VAL A 140 5.90 10.05 27.22
N ALA A 141 7.08 10.63 27.44
CA ALA A 141 8.16 10.68 26.46
C ALA A 141 8.85 9.32 26.26
N ASP A 142 8.95 8.51 27.33
CA ASP A 142 9.78 7.30 27.36
C ASP A 142 9.11 6.04 26.79
N ALA A 143 7.83 6.14 26.41
CA ALA A 143 7.08 5.02 25.87
C ALA A 143 6.47 5.35 24.50
N MET A 144 6.63 4.42 23.56
CA MET A 144 5.95 4.47 22.27
C MET A 144 4.61 3.71 22.38
N PHE A 145 3.52 4.47 22.36
CA PHE A 145 2.17 3.89 22.35
C PHE A 145 1.72 3.67 20.91
N LEU A 146 1.32 2.44 20.60
CA LEU A 146 0.79 2.08 19.30
C LEU A 146 -0.73 1.88 19.40
N THR A 147 -1.45 2.44 18.44
CA THR A 147 -2.85 2.07 18.25
C THR A 147 -2.94 0.64 17.72
N GLN A 148 -4.01 -0.07 18.05
CA GLN A 148 -4.18 -1.47 17.63
C GLN A 148 -4.08 -1.63 16.11
N THR A 149 -4.55 -0.65 15.34
CA THR A 149 -4.52 -0.67 13.87
C THR A 149 -3.11 -0.49 13.28
N LEU A 150 -2.21 0.17 13.99
CA LEU A 150 -0.83 0.44 13.55
C LEU A 150 0.22 -0.37 14.31
N ALA A 151 -0.17 -1.24 15.24
CA ALA A 151 0.75 -2.04 16.05
C ALA A 151 1.77 -2.84 15.21
N LEU A 152 1.35 -3.32 14.04
CA LEU A 152 2.21 -4.11 13.15
C LEU A 152 2.95 -3.26 12.11
N LEU A 153 2.67 -1.95 12.00
CA LEU A 153 3.29 -1.08 10.98
C LEU A 153 4.82 -1.12 11.03
N PRO A 154 5.50 -0.95 12.19
CA PRO A 154 6.96 -0.95 12.24
C PRO A 154 7.56 -2.27 11.74
N LEU A 155 6.91 -3.38 12.11
CA LEU A 155 7.35 -4.73 11.78
C LEU A 155 7.21 -5.00 10.27
N PHE A 156 6.11 -4.54 9.66
CA PHE A 156 5.93 -4.65 8.21
C PHE A 156 6.84 -3.72 7.42
N THR A 157 7.07 -2.48 7.87
CA THR A 157 8.04 -1.57 7.23
C THR A 157 9.44 -2.16 7.27
N LEU A 158 9.82 -2.78 8.39
CA LEU A 158 11.10 -3.49 8.51
C LEU A 158 11.17 -4.69 7.56
N ALA A 159 10.09 -5.48 7.44
CA ALA A 159 10.03 -6.58 6.49
C ALA A 159 10.19 -6.11 5.04
N LEU A 160 9.58 -4.98 4.68
CA LEU A 160 9.76 -4.34 3.37
C LEU A 160 11.19 -3.84 3.15
N ALA A 161 11.76 -3.14 4.13
CA ALA A 161 13.13 -2.63 4.03
C ALA A 161 14.17 -3.75 3.94
N ARG A 162 13.86 -4.94 4.47
CA ARG A 162 14.70 -6.14 4.37
C ARG A 162 14.52 -6.96 3.09
N LEU A 163 13.66 -6.53 2.16
CA LEU A 163 13.55 -7.22 0.88
C LEU A 163 14.90 -7.20 0.14
N PRO A 164 15.30 -8.31 -0.51
CA PRO A 164 16.58 -8.40 -1.23
C PRO A 164 16.76 -7.29 -2.28
N SER A 165 15.67 -6.80 -2.85
CA SER A 165 15.64 -5.70 -3.82
C SER A 165 15.98 -4.33 -3.23
N LEU A 166 15.76 -4.13 -1.93
CA LEU A 166 15.99 -2.85 -1.23
C LEU A 166 17.24 -2.88 -0.35
N ASN A 167 17.58 -4.06 0.18
CA ASN A 167 18.76 -4.26 1.01
C ASN A 167 19.60 -5.42 0.44
N PRO A 168 20.44 -5.15 -0.57
CA PRO A 168 21.34 -6.16 -1.11
C PRO A 168 22.34 -6.56 -0.01
N LEU A 169 22.26 -7.81 0.42
CA LEU A 169 23.18 -8.36 1.41
C LEU A 169 24.61 -8.44 0.84
N PRO A 170 25.65 -8.39 1.69
CA PRO A 170 27.03 -8.52 1.26
C PRO A 170 27.27 -9.87 0.56
N PRO A 171 28.23 -9.92 -0.38
CA PRO A 171 28.45 -11.04 -1.32
C PRO A 171 28.82 -12.38 -0.65
N GLN A 172 29.06 -12.39 0.67
CA GLN A 172 29.42 -13.58 1.44
C GLN A 172 28.22 -14.34 2.01
N SER A 173 27.03 -13.74 1.94
CA SER A 173 25.77 -14.45 2.22
C SER A 173 25.17 -14.93 0.90
N LEU A 174 24.38 -16.02 0.92
CA LEU A 174 23.66 -16.57 -0.23
C LEU A 174 22.76 -15.50 -0.87
N SER A 175 23.35 -14.61 -1.67
CA SER A 175 22.67 -13.47 -2.25
C SER A 175 21.74 -13.98 -3.33
N LEU A 176 20.48 -13.58 -3.22
CA LEU A 176 19.48 -13.86 -4.24
C LEU A 176 19.98 -13.24 -5.56
N SER A 177 19.88 -13.95 -6.68
CA SER A 177 20.26 -13.36 -7.96
C SER A 177 19.46 -12.08 -8.21
N PRO A 178 20.05 -11.07 -8.90
CA PRO A 178 19.35 -9.81 -9.15
C PRO A 178 18.03 -10.01 -9.89
N ASP A 179 17.98 -10.99 -10.80
CA ASP A 179 16.77 -11.38 -11.53
C ASP A 179 15.69 -11.93 -10.59
N ALA A 180 16.07 -12.78 -9.63
CA ALA A 180 15.14 -13.30 -8.64
C ALA A 180 14.62 -12.19 -7.71
N ALA A 181 15.47 -11.21 -7.37
CA ALA A 181 15.06 -10.07 -6.53
C ALA A 181 14.08 -9.15 -7.29
N ALA A 182 14.34 -8.91 -8.56
CA ALA A 182 13.43 -8.17 -9.44
C ALA A 182 12.09 -8.90 -9.62
N ALA A 183 12.12 -10.22 -9.83
CA ALA A 183 10.92 -11.05 -9.96
C ALA A 183 10.07 -11.03 -8.68
N GLN A 184 10.70 -11.12 -7.50
CA GLN A 184 10.00 -11.01 -6.22
C GLN A 184 9.30 -9.66 -6.05
N LEU A 185 9.97 -8.56 -6.38
CA LEU A 185 9.40 -7.22 -6.28
C LEU A 185 8.25 -7.03 -7.27
N LEU A 186 8.37 -7.54 -8.50
CA LEU A 186 7.28 -7.54 -9.49
C LEU A 186 6.08 -8.35 -8.99
N ALA A 187 6.30 -9.53 -8.42
CA ALA A 187 5.23 -10.34 -7.85
C ALA A 187 4.51 -9.60 -6.72
N LEU A 188 5.26 -9.03 -5.76
CA LEU A 188 4.71 -8.23 -4.67
C LEU A 188 3.92 -7.00 -5.16
N ARG A 189 4.40 -6.36 -6.23
CA ARG A 189 3.73 -5.22 -6.87
C ARG A 189 2.38 -5.60 -7.48
N LEU A 190 2.20 -6.82 -7.97
CA LEU A 190 0.93 -7.25 -8.60
C LEU A 190 -0.08 -7.83 -7.62
N LEU A 191 0.38 -8.35 -6.49
CA LEU A 191 -0.46 -9.07 -5.54
C LEU A 191 -1.47 -8.17 -4.80
N PRO A 192 -2.63 -8.72 -4.41
CA PRO A 192 -3.60 -8.02 -3.58
C PRO A 192 -3.08 -7.87 -2.13
N PRO A 193 -3.61 -6.89 -1.37
CA PRO A 193 -3.06 -6.52 -0.06
C PRO A 193 -2.99 -7.65 0.96
N HIS A 194 -3.97 -8.55 0.95
CA HIS A 194 -4.03 -9.69 1.85
C HIS A 194 -2.99 -10.78 1.56
N LEU A 195 -2.53 -10.90 0.31
CA LEU A 195 -1.45 -11.82 -0.06
C LEU A 195 -0.09 -11.16 0.15
N ALA A 196 0.04 -9.88 -0.20
CA ALA A 196 1.26 -9.11 0.04
C ALA A 196 1.66 -9.15 1.53
N SER A 197 0.70 -8.93 2.44
CA SER A 197 0.99 -9.00 3.89
C SER A 197 1.44 -10.39 4.35
N ARG A 198 0.93 -11.47 3.75
CA ARG A 198 1.30 -12.86 4.10
C ARG A 198 2.68 -13.26 3.57
N ILE A 199 3.11 -12.68 2.46
CA ILE A 199 4.44 -12.92 1.92
C ILE A 199 5.49 -12.16 2.72
N LEU A 200 5.19 -10.90 3.09
CA LEU A 200 6.08 -10.11 3.92
C LEU A 200 6.24 -10.70 5.32
N LEU A 201 5.17 -11.22 5.89
CA LEU A 201 5.17 -11.91 7.18
C LEU A 201 4.66 -13.34 7.03
N PRO A 202 5.56 -14.30 6.79
CA PRO A 202 5.18 -15.69 6.65
C PRO A 202 4.61 -16.22 7.95
N ARG A 203 3.57 -17.05 7.83
CA ARG A 203 3.02 -17.77 8.98
C ARG A 203 3.90 -18.97 9.27
N VAL A 204 4.53 -18.95 10.44
CA VAL A 204 5.30 -20.09 10.94
C VAL A 204 4.37 -20.95 11.78
N HIS A 205 4.24 -22.22 11.41
CA HIS A 205 3.42 -23.18 12.13
C HIS A 205 4.34 -24.23 12.77
N ALA A 206 4.31 -24.32 14.10
CA ALA A 206 5.01 -25.36 14.84
C ALA A 206 4.24 -26.68 14.71
N LEU A 207 4.68 -27.55 13.79
CA LEU A 207 3.99 -28.82 13.51
C LEU A 207 4.14 -29.85 14.64
N HIS A 208 5.17 -29.70 15.48
CA HIS A 208 5.46 -30.62 16.59
C HIS A 208 4.56 -30.41 17.83
N LEU A 209 3.79 -29.32 17.89
CA LEU A 209 2.85 -29.03 18.99
C LEU A 209 1.40 -29.41 18.65
N ARG A 210 1.18 -30.09 17.53
CA ARG A 210 -0.18 -30.38 17.00
C ARG A 210 -0.70 -31.76 17.40
N THR A 211 0.03 -32.46 18.27
CA THR A 211 -0.26 -33.82 18.73
C THR A 211 -0.41 -33.85 20.26
N GLU A 212 -1.34 -33.08 20.80
CA GLU A 212 -2.05 -33.29 22.08
C GLU A 212 -3.46 -32.71 21.93
#